data_AF-A0A1I8HUR2-F1
#
_entry.id   AF-A0A1I8HUR2-F1
#
_cell.length_a   1.000
_cell.length_b   1.000
_cell.length_c   1.000
_cell.angle_alpha   90.00
_cell.angle_beta   90.00
_cell.angle_gamma   90.00
#
_symmetry.space_group_name_H-M   'P 1'
#
loop_
_entity.id
_entity.type
_entity.pdbx_description
1 polymer ?
#
loop_
_entity_poly.entity_id
_entity_poly.type
_entity_poly.pdbx_seq_one_letter_code
_entity_poly.pdbx_strand_id
1 'polypeptide(L)'
;QHPCGSNAPGPSSSCVDRRLGRVKWFNVIKGFGFITPDDGGPEVFVHQMPGFRSLGDGERVEFESRTTYKGEEATLVCGPNGVDCVGSQRRPAGRKKRRMRCYNCGQFSDHMAADCPSGPLPKSCYQCRSMGHLVADCPLMKQQQQPQQ
;
A
#
# COMPACT_ATOMS: atom_id res chain seq x y z
N GLN A 1 -28.26 -9.05 -13.25
CA GLN A 1 -28.70 -7.64 -13.16
C GLN A 1 -28.73 -7.30 -11.67
N HIS A 2 -27.65 -6.72 -11.14
CA HIS A 2 -27.58 -6.31 -9.73
C HIS A 2 -27.69 -4.78 -9.67
N PRO A 3 -28.69 -4.20 -8.98
CA PRO A 3 -28.76 -2.76 -8.77
C PRO A 3 -27.75 -2.38 -7.68
N CYS A 4 -26.72 -1.64 -8.06
CA CYS A 4 -25.83 -0.95 -7.13
C CYS A 4 -26.63 0.19 -6.47
N GLY A 5 -26.76 0.12 -5.14
CA GLY A 5 -27.53 1.05 -4.33
C GLY A 5 -26.96 2.46 -4.31
N SER A 6 -27.86 3.40 -4.56
CA SER A 6 -27.70 4.83 -4.31
C SER A 6 -27.60 5.07 -2.79
N ASN A 7 -26.41 5.32 -2.28
CA ASN A 7 -26.20 6.05 -1.04
C ASN A 7 -24.80 6.66 -1.04
N ALA A 8 -24.67 7.80 -1.71
CA ALA A 8 -23.55 8.71 -1.49
C ALA A 8 -24.08 9.85 -0.60
N PRO A 9 -23.60 10.01 0.64
CA PRO A 9 -23.72 11.29 1.31
C PRO A 9 -22.90 12.29 0.49
N GLY A 10 -23.57 13.17 -0.25
CA GLY A 10 -22.90 14.32 -0.84
C GLY A 10 -22.25 15.13 0.27
N PRO A 11 -21.01 15.62 0.12
CA PRO A 11 -20.44 16.50 1.11
C PRO A 11 -21.16 17.86 1.05
N SER A 12 -22.26 17.98 1.79
CA SER A 12 -22.78 19.25 2.25
C SER A 12 -21.91 19.72 3.42
N SER A 13 -20.82 20.44 3.13
CA SER A 13 -20.03 21.10 4.16
C SER A 13 -19.28 22.26 3.51
N SER A 14 -19.75 23.48 3.82
CA SER A 14 -19.12 24.81 3.70
C SER A 14 -17.90 24.92 2.77
N CYS A 15 -17.95 25.86 1.83
CA CYS A 15 -16.83 26.32 1.00
C CYS A 15 -15.58 26.67 1.84
N VAL A 16 -14.80 25.66 2.20
CA VAL A 16 -13.42 25.82 2.63
C VAL A 16 -12.58 25.84 1.37
N ASP A 17 -11.64 26.78 1.31
CA ASP A 17 -10.83 27.11 0.15
C ASP A 17 -10.00 25.89 -0.30
N ARG A 18 -10.62 25.04 -1.12
CA ARG A 18 -9.98 23.88 -1.73
C ARG A 18 -9.07 24.41 -2.83
N ARG A 19 -7.76 24.31 -2.59
CA ARG A 19 -6.73 24.79 -3.50
C ARG A 19 -6.18 23.64 -4.32
N LEU A 20 -5.86 23.93 -5.57
CA LEU A 20 -5.19 22.99 -6.46
C LEU A 20 -3.68 23.14 -6.33
N GLY A 21 -2.97 22.03 -6.48
CA GLY A 21 -1.52 22.05 -6.56
C GLY A 21 -0.92 20.75 -7.05
N ARG A 22 0.40 20.68 -6.92
CA ARG A 22 1.19 19.48 -7.22
C ARG A 22 2.00 19.07 -6.01
N VAL A 23 2.06 17.77 -5.77
CA VAL A 23 2.93 17.21 -4.74
C VAL A 23 4.38 17.39 -5.19
N LYS A 24 5.15 18.19 -4.46
CA LYS A 24 6.57 18.43 -4.76
C LYS A 24 7.40 17.19 -4.44
N TRP A 25 7.18 16.63 -3.26
CA TRP A 25 7.74 15.36 -2.85
C TRP A 25 6.97 14.82 -1.65
N PHE A 26 7.00 13.50 -1.49
CA PHE A 26 6.42 12.81 -0.34
C PHE A 26 7.32 11.66 0.10
N ASN A 27 7.66 11.63 1.38
CA ASN A 27 8.40 10.54 1.98
C ASN A 27 7.42 9.49 2.52
N VAL A 28 7.26 8.41 1.76
CA VAL A 28 6.34 7.30 2.10
C VAL A 28 6.70 6.61 3.42
N ILE A 29 7.98 6.58 3.79
CA ILE A 29 8.45 5.93 5.02
C ILE A 29 8.13 6.79 6.23
N LYS A 30 8.40 8.10 6.12
CA LYS A 30 8.16 9.05 7.22
C LYS A 30 6.72 9.57 7.27
N GLY A 31 5.94 9.40 6.21
CA GLY A 31 4.54 9.82 6.14
C GLY A 31 4.36 11.33 6.01
N PHE A 32 5.29 12.06 5.41
CA PHE A 32 5.13 13.51 5.19
C PHE A 32 5.75 13.99 3.90
N GLY A 33 5.32 15.16 3.43
CA GLY A 33 5.76 15.77 2.19
C GLY A 33 5.41 17.24 2.11
N PHE A 34 5.53 17.79 0.91
CA PHE A 34 5.13 19.15 0.59
C PHE A 34 4.37 19.20 -0.74
N ILE A 35 3.41 20.11 -0.80
CA ILE A 35 2.60 20.43 -1.98
C ILE A 35 2.96 21.86 -2.40
N THR A 36 3.18 22.05 -3.70
CA THR A 36 3.30 23.36 -4.33
C THR A 36 1.93 23.79 -4.84
N PRO A 37 1.31 24.84 -4.29
CA PRO A 37 0.04 25.37 -4.79
C PRO A 37 0.18 25.88 -6.24
N ASP A 38 -0.84 25.66 -7.07
CA ASP A 38 -0.87 26.19 -8.44
C ASP A 38 -1.06 27.73 -8.46
N ASP A 39 -1.56 28.31 -7.36
CA ASP A 39 -1.71 29.76 -7.15
C ASP A 39 -0.36 30.48 -6.92
N GLY A 40 0.75 29.74 -6.79
CA GLY A 40 2.07 30.32 -6.53
C GLY A 40 2.29 30.75 -5.08
N GLY A 41 1.38 30.39 -4.16
CA GLY A 41 1.52 30.58 -2.73
C GLY A 41 2.65 29.73 -2.08
N PRO A 42 2.87 29.88 -0.77
CA PRO A 42 3.91 29.17 -0.05
C PRO A 42 3.69 27.64 -0.06
N GLU A 43 4.78 26.90 0.10
CA GLU A 43 4.72 25.43 0.12
C GLU A 43 3.89 24.94 1.31
N VAL A 44 3.00 24.00 1.04
CA VAL A 44 2.07 23.48 2.04
C VAL A 44 2.61 22.16 2.55
N PHE A 45 2.88 22.10 3.84
CA PHE A 45 3.29 20.88 4.51
C PHE A 45 2.13 19.89 4.53
N VAL A 46 2.39 18.63 4.19
CA VAL A 46 1.38 17.57 4.24
C VAL A 46 1.90 16.42 5.10
N HIS A 47 1.09 16.00 6.06
CA HIS A 47 1.29 14.78 6.83
C HIS A 47 0.31 13.69 6.38
N GLN A 48 0.70 12.43 6.55
CA GLN A 48 -0.15 11.28 6.29
C GLN A 48 -1.41 11.37 7.17
N MET A 49 -2.56 11.34 6.52
CA MET A 49 -3.88 11.42 7.14
C MET A 49 -4.79 10.30 6.62
N PRO A 50 -5.88 9.98 7.33
CA PRO A 50 -6.89 9.05 6.83
C PRO A 50 -7.48 9.59 5.51
N GLY A 51 -7.43 8.79 4.45
CA GLY A 51 -7.94 9.18 3.12
C GLY A 51 -6.95 8.93 1.98
N PHE A 52 -5.64 8.90 2.26
CA PHE A 52 -4.64 8.44 1.31
C PHE A 52 -3.49 7.70 2.01
N ARG A 53 -2.82 6.79 1.31
CA ARG A 53 -1.69 6.03 1.86
C ARG A 53 -0.34 6.70 1.60
N SER A 54 -0.20 7.34 0.45
CA SER A 54 0.97 8.12 0.06
C SER A 54 0.59 9.06 -1.09
N LEU A 55 1.50 9.96 -1.44
CA LEU A 55 1.37 10.88 -2.57
C LEU A 55 2.52 10.64 -3.56
N GLY A 56 2.23 10.71 -4.86
CA GLY A 56 3.21 10.63 -5.94
C GLY A 56 3.90 11.97 -6.17
N ASP A 57 5.16 11.97 -6.59
CA ASP A 57 5.81 13.22 -7.00
C ASP A 57 5.16 13.76 -8.29
N GLY A 58 4.96 15.07 -8.34
CA GLY A 58 4.25 15.75 -9.43
C GLY A 58 2.75 15.48 -9.51
N GLU A 59 2.20 14.65 -8.60
CA GLU A 59 0.79 14.28 -8.57
C GLU A 59 -0.09 15.52 -8.38
N ARG A 60 -1.15 15.61 -9.20
CA ARG A 60 -2.18 16.63 -9.08
C ARG A 60 -3.06 16.33 -7.88
N VAL A 61 -3.20 17.30 -6.98
CA VAL A 61 -4.01 17.16 -5.78
C VAL A 61 -4.83 18.42 -5.54
N GLU A 62 -5.95 18.22 -4.88
CA GLU A 62 -6.79 19.25 -4.32
C GLU A 62 -6.71 19.14 -2.79
N PHE A 63 -6.40 20.24 -2.14
CA PHE A 63 -6.11 20.25 -0.71
C PHE A 63 -6.70 21.47 -0.03
N GLU A 64 -7.00 21.31 1.25
CA GLU A 64 -7.31 22.40 2.15
C GLU A 64 -6.11 22.60 3.08
N SER A 65 -5.79 23.84 3.43
CA SER A 65 -4.74 24.13 4.40
C SER A 65 -5.20 25.06 5.50
N ARG A 66 -4.43 25.06 6.56
CA ARG A 66 -4.53 25.98 7.68
C ARG A 66 -3.16 26.62 7.92
N THR A 67 -3.15 27.92 8.16
CA THR A 67 -1.95 28.62 8.61
C THR A 67 -1.59 28.21 10.04
N THR A 68 -0.35 27.78 10.25
CA THR A 68 0.19 27.40 11.55
C THR A 68 1.45 28.21 11.87
N TYR A 69 1.97 28.08 13.09
CA TYR A 69 3.24 28.71 13.48
C TYR A 69 4.46 28.19 12.68
N LYS A 70 4.33 27.06 11.98
CA LYS A 70 5.37 26.47 11.12
C LYS A 70 5.20 26.78 9.64
N GLY A 71 4.11 27.45 9.26
CA GLY A 71 3.71 27.69 7.87
C GLY A 71 2.35 27.08 7.54
N GLU A 72 2.05 26.93 6.25
CA GLU A 72 0.81 26.32 5.76
C GLU A 72 0.85 24.80 5.93
N GLU A 73 -0.16 24.23 6.59
CA GLU A 73 -0.31 22.79 6.79
C GLU A 73 -1.62 22.29 6.18
N ALA A 74 -1.55 21.22 5.38
CA ALA A 74 -2.72 20.62 4.76
C ALA A 74 -3.57 19.87 5.79
N THR A 75 -4.84 20.23 5.89
CA THR A 75 -5.85 19.58 6.76
C THR A 75 -6.60 18.48 6.02
N LEU A 76 -6.72 18.59 4.70
CA LEU A 76 -7.36 17.61 3.82
C LEU A 76 -6.60 17.55 2.49
N VAL A 77 -6.42 16.35 1.95
CA VAL A 77 -5.82 16.13 0.61
C VAL A 77 -6.60 15.05 -0.13
N CYS A 78 -6.96 15.35 -1.37
CA CYS A 78 -7.62 14.43 -2.29
C CYS A 78 -7.09 14.63 -3.73
N GLY A 79 -7.43 13.70 -4.61
CA GLY A 79 -7.20 13.88 -6.03
C GLY A 79 -8.16 14.93 -6.63
N PRO A 80 -7.85 15.45 -7.84
CA PRO A 80 -8.69 16.43 -8.51
C PRO A 80 -10.11 15.90 -8.72
N ASN A 81 -11.12 16.76 -8.51
CA ASN A 81 -12.55 16.39 -8.55
C ASN A 81 -12.95 15.39 -7.45
N GLY A 82 -12.18 15.31 -6.36
CA GLY A 82 -12.49 14.43 -5.22
C GLY A 82 -12.23 12.94 -5.48
N VAL A 83 -11.44 12.60 -6.50
CA VAL A 83 -10.97 11.23 -6.71
C VAL A 83 -9.93 10.83 -5.65
N ASP A 84 -9.69 9.53 -5.50
CA ASP A 84 -8.61 9.04 -4.64
C ASP A 84 -7.23 9.50 -5.16
N CYS A 85 -6.30 9.76 -4.23
CA CYS A 85 -4.91 10.03 -4.60
C CYS A 85 -4.30 8.78 -5.24
N VAL A 86 -3.58 8.95 -6.34
CA VAL A 86 -2.84 7.90 -7.05
C VAL A 86 -1.75 7.33 -6.13
N GLY A 87 -1.03 8.21 -5.44
CA GLY A 87 0.02 7.86 -4.52
C GLY A 87 1.36 7.52 -5.18
N SER A 88 2.35 7.28 -4.32
CA SER A 88 3.73 7.06 -4.75
C SER A 88 3.89 5.76 -5.55
N GLN A 89 4.34 5.89 -6.81
CA GLN A 89 4.77 4.75 -7.64
C GLN A 89 5.99 4.04 -7.04
N ARG A 90 6.76 4.75 -6.20
CA ARG A 90 7.78 4.16 -5.35
C ARG A 90 7.10 3.24 -4.34
N ARG A 91 6.97 1.96 -4.69
CA ARG A 91 6.76 0.91 -3.69
C ARG A 91 7.84 1.10 -2.63
N PRO A 92 7.51 1.23 -1.33
CA PRO A 92 8.53 1.27 -0.30
C PRO A 92 9.44 0.07 -0.52
N ALA A 93 10.74 0.34 -0.66
CA ALA A 93 11.76 -0.67 -0.90
C ALA A 93 11.82 -1.61 0.31
N GLY A 94 10.93 -2.61 0.35
CA GLY A 94 10.69 -3.37 1.57
C GLY A 94 9.77 -4.58 1.44
N ARG A 95 9.01 -4.73 0.34
CA ARG A 95 8.44 -6.03 -0.01
C ARG A 95 8.91 -6.43 -1.39
N LYS A 96 10.12 -7.00 -1.45
CA LYS A 96 10.45 -7.94 -2.53
C LYS A 96 9.25 -8.88 -2.62
N LYS A 97 8.59 -8.96 -3.77
CA LYS A 97 7.55 -9.97 -4.03
C LYS A 97 8.28 -11.29 -3.80
N ARG A 98 8.11 -11.89 -2.61
CA ARG A 98 8.86 -13.08 -2.22
C ARG A 98 8.58 -14.07 -3.33
N ARG A 99 9.62 -14.57 -4.01
CA ARG A 99 9.49 -15.69 -4.94
C ARG A 99 8.75 -16.78 -4.18
N MET A 100 7.46 -16.92 -4.46
CA MET A 100 6.60 -17.86 -3.79
C MET A 100 6.92 -19.23 -4.36
N ARG A 101 6.93 -20.23 -3.49
CA ARG A 101 7.05 -21.61 -3.90
C ARG A 101 5.65 -22.10 -4.23
N CYS A 102 5.49 -22.74 -5.38
CA CYS A 102 4.21 -23.37 -5.72
C CYS A 102 3.86 -24.43 -4.65
N TYR A 103 2.66 -24.34 -4.07
CA TYR A 103 2.19 -25.27 -3.02
C TYR A 103 1.95 -26.69 -3.52
N ASN A 104 2.01 -26.91 -4.84
CA ASN A 104 1.87 -28.23 -5.44
C ASN A 104 3.24 -28.89 -5.71
N CYS A 105 4.10 -28.25 -6.50
CA CYS A 105 5.40 -28.84 -6.90
C CYS A 105 6.60 -28.42 -6.04
N GLY A 106 6.45 -27.43 -5.16
CA GLY A 106 7.55 -27.01 -4.29
C GLY A 106 8.67 -26.24 -5.00
N GLN A 107 8.47 -25.76 -6.23
CA GLN A 107 9.44 -24.98 -7.01
C GLN A 107 9.21 -23.46 -6.87
N PHE A 108 10.31 -22.70 -6.82
CA PHE A 108 10.27 -21.23 -6.85
C PHE A 108 9.95 -20.76 -8.26
N SER A 109 8.71 -20.31 -8.47
CA SER A 109 8.19 -19.99 -9.79
C SER A 109 7.08 -18.94 -9.69
N ASP A 110 6.67 -18.38 -10.83
CA ASP A 110 5.60 -17.38 -10.91
C ASP A 110 4.17 -18.00 -10.92
N HIS A 111 4.03 -19.32 -10.75
CA HIS A 111 2.73 -20.01 -10.74
C HIS A 111 2.32 -20.52 -9.34
N MET A 112 1.01 -20.62 -9.12
CA MET A 112 0.43 -21.21 -7.90
C MET A 112 0.01 -22.68 -8.14
N ALA A 113 -0.45 -23.36 -7.09
CA ALA A 113 -0.83 -24.78 -7.16
C ALA A 113 -1.90 -25.09 -8.22
N ALA A 114 -2.81 -24.15 -8.47
CA ALA A 114 -3.88 -24.28 -9.47
C ALA A 114 -3.33 -24.30 -10.91
N ASP A 115 -2.27 -23.55 -11.18
CA ASP A 115 -1.66 -23.38 -12.51
C ASP A 115 -0.39 -24.21 -12.66
N CYS A 116 -0.22 -25.23 -11.82
CA CYS A 116 1.01 -26.02 -11.78
C CYS A 116 1.06 -27.00 -12.96
N PRO A 117 2.10 -26.94 -13.82
CA PRO A 117 2.17 -27.74 -15.04
C PRO A 117 2.35 -29.25 -14.78
N SER A 118 2.70 -29.64 -13.56
CA SER A 118 2.91 -31.04 -13.17
C SER A 118 1.63 -31.78 -12.79
N GLY A 119 0.45 -31.14 -12.92
CA GLY A 119 -0.82 -31.69 -12.43
C GLY A 119 -0.86 -31.80 -10.89
N PRO A 120 -1.98 -32.22 -10.29
CA PRO A 120 -2.11 -32.30 -8.84
C PRO A 120 -1.19 -33.39 -8.26
N LEU A 121 -0.18 -32.97 -7.49
CA LEU A 121 0.75 -33.84 -6.78
C LEU A 121 0.27 -34.07 -5.34
N PRO A 122 0.61 -35.22 -4.74
CA PRO A 122 0.31 -35.48 -3.33
C PRO A 122 1.03 -34.48 -2.42
N LYS A 123 0.33 -34.01 -1.38
CA LYS A 123 0.85 -33.01 -0.44
C LYS A 123 2.12 -33.53 0.24
N SER A 124 3.16 -32.70 0.22
CA SER A 124 4.41 -32.97 0.91
C SER A 124 4.73 -31.84 1.89
N CYS A 125 5.58 -32.11 2.86
CA CYS A 125 6.09 -31.12 3.79
C CYS A 125 6.78 -29.97 3.02
N TYR A 126 6.28 -28.74 3.18
CA TYR A 126 6.81 -27.57 2.47
C TYR A 126 8.25 -27.21 2.82
N GLN A 127 8.76 -27.71 3.96
CA GLN A 127 10.12 -27.47 4.44
C GLN A 127 11.12 -28.53 3.94
N CYS A 128 10.78 -29.82 4.01
CA CYS A 128 11.71 -30.93 3.72
C CYS A 128 11.31 -31.82 2.52
N ARG A 129 10.14 -31.58 1.91
CA ARG A 129 9.57 -32.33 0.78
C ARG A 129 9.23 -33.80 1.06
N SER A 130 9.30 -34.24 2.32
CA SER A 130 8.84 -35.57 2.71
C SER A 130 7.32 -35.68 2.52
N MET A 131 6.86 -36.82 2.02
CA MET A 131 5.43 -37.12 1.84
C MET A 131 4.78 -37.75 3.07
N GLY A 132 5.55 -38.09 4.11
CA GLY A 132 5.04 -38.76 5.32
C GLY A 132 4.49 -37.82 6.39
N HIS A 133 4.63 -36.50 6.23
CA HIS A 133 4.17 -35.51 7.19
C HIS A 133 3.93 -34.14 6.54
N LEU A 134 3.18 -33.27 7.22
CA LEU A 134 3.06 -31.85 6.88
C LEU A 134 4.02 -31.01 7.73
N VAL A 135 4.16 -29.73 7.39
CA VAL A 135 5.08 -28.78 8.05
C VAL A 135 4.93 -28.75 9.59
N ALA A 136 3.72 -28.96 10.11
CA ALA A 136 3.43 -29.01 11.54
C ALA A 136 4.17 -30.14 12.28
N ASP A 137 4.37 -31.28 11.60
CA ASP A 137 5.01 -32.48 12.14
C ASP A 137 6.42 -32.67 11.59
N CYS A 138 7.00 -31.64 10.97
CA CYS A 138 8.31 -31.76 10.35
C CYS A 138 9.42 -31.90 11.41
N PRO A 139 10.15 -33.03 11.45
CA PRO A 139 11.20 -33.26 12.43
C PRO A 139 12.37 -32.26 12.26
N LEU A 140 12.58 -31.74 11.05
CA LEU A 140 13.60 -30.73 10.78
C LEU A 140 13.27 -29.34 11.35
N MET A 141 11.99 -29.00 11.56
CA MET A 141 11.63 -27.71 12.16
C MET A 141 11.82 -27.72 13.68
N LYS A 142 11.65 -28.88 14.34
CA LYS A 142 11.83 -29.03 15.79
C LYS A 142 13.29 -28.88 16.23
N GLN A 143 14.26 -29.14 15.35
CA GLN A 143 15.69 -29.00 15.65
C GLN A 143 16.23 -27.56 15.55
N GLN A 144 15.52 -26.64 14.89
CA GLN A 144 15.95 -25.24 14.69
C GLN A 144 15.47 -24.26 15.77
N GLN A 145 14.72 -24.75 16.76
CA GLN A 145 14.12 -23.94 17.85
C GLN A 145 14.80 -24.13 19.22
N GLN A 146 15.90 -24.88 19.32
CA GLN A 146 16.68 -24.89 20.56
C GLN A 146 17.52 -23.60 20.66
N PRO A 147 17.28 -22.73 21.65
CA PRO A 147 18.25 -21.69 21.97
C PRO A 147 19.55 -22.39 22.39
N GLN A 148 20.63 -22.03 21.73
CA GLN A 148 21.99 -22.40 22.13
C GLN A 148 22.21 -21.80 23.53
N GLN A 149 22.41 -22.66 24.54
CA GLN A 149 22.85 -22.24 25.87
C GLN A 149 24.26 -21.65 25.81
#